data_AF-A0A2N4TUW4-F1
#
_entry.id   AF-A0A2N4TUW4-F1
#
_cell.length_a   1.000
_cell.length_b   1.000
_cell.length_c   1.000
_cell.angle_alpha   90.00
_cell.angle_beta   90.00
_cell.angle_gamma   90.00
#
_symmetry.space_group_name_H-M   'P 1'
#
loop_
_entity.id
_entity.type
_entity.pdbx_description
1 polymer ?
#
loop_
_entity_poly.entity_id
_entity_poly.type
_entity_poly.pdbx_seq_one_letter_code
_entity_poly.pdbx_strand_id
1 'polypeptide(L)'
;MLKTIWTMLPRKRVTTTAEAPENNHVRHVAAAFHNREEFQRRATAAALVLGSNTIDTLVGLLRSEDTPPDALAPQFAGLGAWLTARQFAIFEVFYHFGAPAVPTLLSFIRGEYDWTQGNAIEILCRLYAKGVAPASAFELLKETIPSMREESLIYAAGPLHMLRQQDTTLSDVLEELLEIPEFSDAYQYTVTGTWPSAE
;
A
#
# COMPACT_ATOMS: atom_id res chain seq x y z
N MET A 1 -60.65 -15.19 10.87
CA MET A 1 -59.92 -14.23 10.01
C MET A 1 -59.11 -13.31 10.90
N LEU A 2 -57.78 -13.37 10.85
CA LEU A 2 -56.89 -12.32 11.36
C LEU A 2 -55.59 -12.40 10.55
N LYS A 3 -55.42 -11.43 9.65
CA LYS A 3 -54.20 -11.22 8.85
C LYS A 3 -53.25 -10.39 9.71
N THR A 4 -52.14 -10.97 10.16
CA THR A 4 -51.06 -10.22 10.81
C THR A 4 -50.19 -9.60 9.72
N ILE A 5 -50.32 -8.29 9.54
CA ILE A 5 -49.47 -7.48 8.67
C ILE A 5 -48.12 -7.32 9.38
N TRP A 6 -47.07 -7.97 8.87
CA TRP A 6 -45.69 -7.63 9.24
C TRP A 6 -45.37 -6.25 8.68
N THR A 7 -45.35 -5.25 9.54
CA THR A 7 -44.74 -3.95 9.25
C THR A 7 -43.23 -4.16 9.21
N MET A 8 -42.62 -3.97 8.04
CA MET A 8 -41.17 -3.83 7.91
C MET A 8 -40.75 -2.59 8.71
N LEU A 9 -40.19 -2.82 9.91
CA LEU A 9 -39.40 -1.81 10.60
C LEU A 9 -38.23 -1.41 9.66
N PRO A 10 -38.00 -0.12 9.41
CA PRO A 10 -36.82 0.30 8.68
C PRO A 10 -35.60 -0.25 9.41
N ARG A 11 -34.71 -0.94 8.68
CA ARG A 11 -33.38 -1.29 9.18
C ARG A 11 -32.76 -0.01 9.73
N LYS A 12 -32.71 0.11 11.06
CA LYS A 12 -31.88 1.11 11.72
C LYS A 12 -30.47 0.91 11.15
N ARG A 13 -29.99 1.87 10.36
CA ARG A 13 -28.54 2.07 10.20
C ARG A 13 -28.04 2.27 11.63
N VAL A 14 -27.40 1.25 12.16
CA VAL A 14 -26.74 1.32 13.46
C VAL A 14 -25.58 2.30 13.27
N THR A 15 -25.86 3.52 13.74
CA THR A 15 -24.98 4.47 14.42
C THR A 15 -23.54 4.55 13.95
N THR A 16 -23.21 5.73 13.41
CA THR A 16 -21.96 6.47 13.62
C THR A 16 -21.16 5.99 14.83
N THR A 17 -20.27 5.02 14.60
CA THR A 17 -18.98 4.99 15.29
C THR A 17 -18.36 6.36 14.99
N ALA A 18 -17.92 7.10 16.00
CA ALA A 18 -17.06 8.25 15.74
C ALA A 18 -15.94 7.74 14.82
N GLU A 19 -15.89 8.23 13.57
CA GLU A 19 -14.92 7.73 12.61
C GLU A 19 -13.54 7.88 13.25
N ALA A 20 -12.80 6.77 13.33
CA ALA A 20 -11.46 6.78 13.88
C ALA A 20 -10.68 7.93 13.21
N PRO A 21 -10.08 8.87 13.97
CA PRO A 21 -9.44 10.05 13.40
C PRO A 21 -8.39 9.67 12.33
N GLU A 22 -7.75 8.52 12.48
CA GLU A 22 -6.85 7.88 11.53
C GLU A 22 -7.48 7.71 10.14
N ASN A 23 -8.76 7.32 10.07
CA ASN A 23 -9.46 7.13 8.81
C ASN A 23 -9.58 8.44 8.02
N ASN A 24 -9.81 9.56 8.72
CA ASN A 24 -9.88 10.87 8.06
C ASN A 24 -8.52 11.31 7.51
N HIS A 25 -7.43 11.00 8.21
CA HIS A 25 -6.09 11.22 7.68
C HIS A 25 -5.82 10.34 6.45
N VAL A 26 -6.17 9.05 6.48
CA VAL A 26 -6.04 8.15 5.33
C VAL A 26 -6.83 8.66 4.12
N ARG A 27 -8.10 9.05 4.31
CA ARG A 27 -8.93 9.65 3.25
C ARG A 27 -8.31 10.93 2.69
N HIS A 28 -7.77 11.79 3.55
CA HIS A 28 -7.15 13.04 3.14
C HIS A 28 -5.92 12.79 2.25
N VAL A 29 -5.07 11.84 2.61
CA VAL A 29 -3.92 11.41 1.79
C VAL A 29 -4.40 10.77 0.48
N ALA A 30 -5.34 9.80 0.56
CA ALA A 30 -5.88 9.10 -0.61
C ALA A 30 -6.53 10.04 -1.63
N ALA A 31 -7.20 11.12 -1.19
CA ALA A 31 -7.78 12.12 -2.10
C ALA A 31 -6.74 12.80 -3.00
N ALA A 32 -5.45 12.79 -2.64
CA ALA A 32 -4.36 13.32 -3.45
C ALA A 32 -3.71 12.27 -4.37
N PHE A 33 -4.27 11.07 -4.52
CA PHE A 33 -3.65 9.94 -5.24
C PHE A 33 -3.11 10.29 -6.64
N HIS A 34 -3.78 11.18 -7.38
CA HIS A 34 -3.36 11.59 -8.73
C HIS A 34 -2.38 12.77 -8.76
N ASN A 35 -2.01 13.34 -7.60
CA ASN A 35 -1.01 14.39 -7.47
C ASN A 35 0.06 13.94 -6.47
N ARG A 36 1.18 13.47 -7.00
CA ARG A 36 2.26 12.86 -6.22
C ARG A 36 2.86 13.79 -5.16
N GLU A 37 3.13 15.04 -5.50
CA GLU A 37 3.70 16.01 -4.55
C GLU A 37 2.75 16.24 -3.38
N GLU A 38 1.47 16.47 -3.69
CA GLU A 38 0.45 16.66 -2.67
C GLU A 38 0.20 15.39 -1.84
N PHE A 39 0.25 14.21 -2.47
CA PHE A 39 0.13 12.92 -1.80
C PHE A 39 1.24 12.72 -0.77
N GLN A 40 2.49 12.93 -1.16
CA GLN A 40 3.65 12.82 -0.26
C GLN A 40 3.59 13.86 0.86
N ARG A 41 3.23 15.11 0.54
CA ARG A 41 3.06 16.17 1.53
C ARG A 41 1.99 15.82 2.57
N ARG A 42 0.85 15.29 2.13
CA ARG A 42 -0.24 14.86 3.02
C ARG A 42 0.16 13.64 3.84
N ALA A 43 0.84 12.66 3.26
CA ALA A 43 1.29 11.46 3.96
C ALA A 43 2.30 11.81 5.06
N THR A 44 3.24 12.72 4.77
CA THR A 44 4.18 13.26 5.76
C THR A 44 3.42 13.93 6.91
N ALA A 45 2.46 14.81 6.61
CA ALA A 45 1.67 15.51 7.62
C ALA A 45 0.82 14.54 8.46
N ALA A 46 0.22 13.52 7.83
CA ALA A 46 -0.53 12.48 8.52
C ALA A 46 0.37 11.69 9.47
N ALA A 47 1.55 11.26 9.03
CA ALA A 47 2.48 10.50 9.86
C ALA A 47 2.93 11.29 11.11
N LEU A 48 3.16 12.60 10.97
CA LEU A 48 3.52 13.48 12.09
C LEU A 48 2.41 13.60 13.14
N VAL A 49 1.14 13.62 12.70
CA VAL A 49 -0.02 13.74 13.61
C VAL A 49 -0.38 12.41 14.25
N LEU A 50 -0.36 11.32 13.48
CA LEU A 50 -0.78 10.01 13.93
C LEU A 50 0.25 9.35 14.86
N GLY A 51 1.54 9.41 14.50
CA GLY A 51 2.59 8.71 15.21
C GLY A 51 2.57 7.19 14.99
N SER A 52 3.72 6.53 15.21
CA SER A 52 3.88 5.10 14.92
C SER A 52 3.09 4.18 15.85
N ASN A 53 2.52 4.68 16.94
CA ASN A 53 1.63 3.93 17.82
C ASN A 53 0.28 3.59 17.17
N THR A 54 -0.06 4.20 16.02
CA THR A 54 -1.30 3.90 15.28
C THR A 54 -1.14 2.84 14.21
N ILE A 55 0.03 2.17 14.11
CA ILE A 55 0.30 1.18 13.06
C ILE A 55 -0.80 0.12 13.01
N ASP A 56 -1.14 -0.52 14.15
CA ASP A 56 -2.17 -1.58 14.19
C ASP A 56 -3.55 -1.06 13.75
N THR A 57 -3.90 0.16 14.13
CA THR A 57 -5.13 0.82 13.68
C THR A 57 -5.13 0.99 12.15
N LEU A 58 -4.02 1.47 11.58
CA LEU A 58 -3.89 1.66 10.13
C LEU A 58 -3.93 0.33 9.36
N VAL A 59 -3.35 -0.75 9.90
CA VAL A 59 -3.49 -2.10 9.34
C VAL A 59 -4.96 -2.51 9.28
N GLY A 60 -5.74 -2.25 10.33
CA GLY A 60 -7.18 -2.50 10.36
C GLY A 60 -7.98 -1.71 9.31
N LEU A 61 -7.45 -0.56 8.83
CA LEU A 61 -8.11 0.29 7.84
C LEU A 61 -7.83 -0.09 6.39
N LEU A 62 -6.91 -1.02 6.13
CA LEU A 62 -6.54 -1.46 4.78
C LEU A 62 -7.71 -2.05 3.96
N ARG A 63 -8.78 -2.49 4.63
CA ARG A 63 -9.99 -3.07 4.03
C ARG A 63 -11.29 -2.43 4.52
N SER A 64 -11.20 -1.35 5.30
CA SER A 64 -12.37 -0.83 6.03
C SER A 64 -13.36 -0.06 5.15
N GLU A 65 -12.94 0.38 3.97
CA GLU A 65 -13.74 1.26 3.10
C GLU A 65 -13.32 1.07 1.64
N ASP A 66 -14.23 0.49 0.85
CA ASP A 66 -14.03 0.15 -0.56
C ASP A 66 -14.69 1.15 -1.53
N THR A 67 -15.59 1.99 -1.02
CA THR A 67 -16.36 2.98 -1.77
C THR A 67 -15.95 4.40 -1.36
N PRO A 68 -15.67 5.31 -2.31
CA PRO A 68 -15.28 6.68 -1.97
C PRO A 68 -16.43 7.45 -1.32
N PRO A 69 -16.13 8.40 -0.42
CA PRO A 69 -17.10 9.42 -0.01
C PRO A 69 -17.67 10.16 -1.23
N ASP A 70 -18.93 10.62 -1.14
CA ASP A 70 -19.66 11.23 -2.27
C ASP A 70 -18.87 12.36 -2.96
N ALA A 71 -18.17 13.20 -2.19
CA ALA A 71 -17.35 14.29 -2.73
C ALA A 71 -16.13 13.83 -3.55
N LEU A 72 -15.66 12.60 -3.34
CA LEU A 72 -14.52 12.00 -4.04
C LEU A 72 -14.95 11.00 -5.12
N ALA A 73 -16.22 10.60 -5.17
CA ALA A 73 -16.73 9.61 -6.13
C ALA A 73 -16.39 9.96 -7.61
N PRO A 74 -16.47 11.22 -8.08
CA PRO A 74 -16.09 11.55 -9.45
C PRO A 74 -14.60 11.32 -9.77
N GLN A 75 -13.72 11.40 -8.77
CA GLN A 75 -12.28 11.19 -8.92
C GLN A 75 -11.92 9.69 -8.98
N PHE A 76 -12.73 8.83 -8.35
CA PHE A 76 -12.45 7.40 -8.18
C PHE A 76 -13.57 6.53 -8.78
N ALA A 77 -13.93 6.77 -10.04
CA ALA A 77 -15.01 6.06 -10.72
C ALA A 77 -14.66 4.61 -11.14
N GLY A 78 -13.37 4.25 -11.17
CA GLY A 78 -12.91 2.92 -11.54
C GLY A 78 -13.13 1.88 -10.44
N LEU A 79 -13.41 0.63 -10.82
CA LEU A 79 -13.54 -0.47 -9.88
C LEU A 79 -12.26 -0.60 -9.04
N GLY A 80 -12.40 -0.54 -7.72
CA GLY A 80 -11.29 -0.65 -6.78
C GLY A 80 -10.39 0.58 -6.69
N ALA A 81 -10.60 1.62 -7.50
CA ALA A 81 -9.71 2.80 -7.55
C ALA A 81 -9.57 3.48 -6.19
N TRP A 82 -10.66 3.58 -5.43
CA TRP A 82 -10.65 4.14 -4.08
C TRP A 82 -9.91 3.27 -3.08
N LEU A 83 -10.18 1.96 -3.08
CA LEU A 83 -9.50 1.02 -2.20
C LEU A 83 -7.99 1.04 -2.42
N THR A 84 -7.57 1.01 -3.68
CA THR A 84 -6.16 1.12 -4.08
C THR A 84 -5.53 2.42 -3.57
N ALA A 85 -6.19 3.57 -3.77
CA ALA A 85 -5.70 4.87 -3.30
C ALA A 85 -5.53 4.91 -1.77
N ARG A 86 -6.46 4.30 -1.03
CA ARG A 86 -6.37 4.19 0.44
C ARG A 86 -5.24 3.28 0.90
N GLN A 87 -5.05 2.15 0.24
CA GLN A 87 -3.96 1.23 0.56
C GLN A 87 -2.62 1.92 0.36
N PHE A 88 -2.41 2.56 -0.80
CA PHE A 88 -1.20 3.37 -1.03
C PHE A 88 -1.02 4.47 0.00
N ALA A 89 -2.10 5.15 0.40
CA ALA A 89 -2.03 6.19 1.44
C ALA A 89 -1.53 5.63 2.79
N ILE A 90 -1.99 4.44 3.18
CA ILE A 90 -1.55 3.78 4.43
C ILE A 90 -0.07 3.39 4.34
N PHE A 91 0.36 2.78 3.23
CA PHE A 91 1.76 2.40 3.04
C PHE A 91 2.69 3.62 2.97
N GLU A 92 2.29 4.72 2.35
CA GLU A 92 3.08 5.96 2.35
C GLU A 92 3.18 6.56 3.76
N VAL A 93 2.14 6.44 4.59
CA VAL A 93 2.24 6.82 6.01
C VAL A 93 3.23 5.91 6.75
N PHE A 94 3.26 4.60 6.46
CA PHE A 94 4.27 3.68 7.01
C PHE A 94 5.69 4.06 6.61
N TYR A 95 5.92 4.48 5.35
CA TYR A 95 7.21 5.02 4.93
C TYR A 95 7.66 6.19 5.81
N HIS A 96 6.74 7.09 6.15
CA HIS A 96 7.05 8.24 7.00
C HIS A 96 7.18 7.91 8.50
N PHE A 97 6.60 6.79 8.96
CA PHE A 97 6.93 6.27 10.29
C PHE A 97 8.37 5.75 10.37
N GLY A 98 8.94 5.27 9.27
CA GLY A 98 10.33 4.82 9.20
C GLY A 98 10.55 3.48 9.91
N ALA A 99 11.64 3.37 10.69
CA ALA A 99 12.05 2.13 11.36
C ALA A 99 10.94 1.44 12.19
N PRO A 100 10.10 2.16 12.96
CA PRO A 100 8.93 1.57 13.62
C PRO A 100 7.97 0.77 12.75
N ALA A 101 7.84 1.08 11.46
CA ALA A 101 6.95 0.35 10.55
C ALA A 101 7.56 -0.94 9.99
N VAL A 102 8.88 -1.13 10.07
CA VAL A 102 9.60 -2.26 9.48
C VAL A 102 9.05 -3.63 9.94
N PRO A 103 8.79 -3.89 11.23
CA PRO A 103 8.24 -5.18 11.66
C PRO A 103 6.90 -5.51 11.00
N THR A 104 6.02 -4.51 10.86
CA THR A 104 4.71 -4.68 10.20
C THR A 104 4.87 -4.90 8.71
N LEU A 105 5.76 -4.17 8.04
CA LEU A 105 6.06 -4.37 6.62
C LEU A 105 6.59 -5.79 6.36
N LEU A 106 7.50 -6.29 7.20
CA LEU A 106 7.99 -7.68 7.10
C LEU A 106 6.90 -8.73 7.36
N SER A 107 5.89 -8.40 8.18
CA SER A 107 4.73 -9.29 8.35
C SER A 107 3.89 -9.41 7.07
N PHE A 108 3.79 -8.33 6.27
CA PHE A 108 3.10 -8.36 4.98
C PHE A 108 3.86 -9.14 3.93
N ILE A 109 5.20 -9.05 3.92
CA ILE A 109 6.07 -9.87 3.05
C ILE A 109 5.75 -11.37 3.20
N ARG A 110 5.49 -11.82 4.43
CA ARG A 110 5.13 -13.21 4.76
C ARG A 110 3.63 -13.51 4.68
N GLY A 111 2.82 -12.53 4.29
CA GLY A 111 1.37 -12.63 4.21
C GLY A 111 0.88 -13.35 2.95
N GLU A 112 -0.44 -13.40 2.78
CA GLU A 112 -1.08 -14.14 1.69
C GLU A 112 -1.51 -13.25 0.50
N TYR A 113 -1.49 -11.93 0.67
CA TYR A 113 -2.12 -11.01 -0.29
C TYR A 113 -1.07 -10.27 -1.11
N ASP A 114 -1.12 -10.50 -2.42
CA ASP A 114 -0.12 -10.00 -3.36
C ASP A 114 0.03 -8.48 -3.33
N TRP A 115 -1.10 -7.76 -3.21
CA TRP A 115 -1.08 -6.31 -3.13
C TRP A 115 -0.44 -5.78 -1.83
N THR A 116 -0.60 -6.47 -0.68
CA THR A 116 0.11 -6.07 0.55
C THR A 116 1.59 -6.39 0.46
N GLN A 117 1.94 -7.52 -0.16
CA GLN A 117 3.32 -7.92 -0.38
C GLN A 117 4.03 -6.90 -1.27
N GLY A 118 3.49 -6.61 -2.46
CA GLY A 118 4.10 -5.67 -3.38
C GLY A 118 4.28 -4.26 -2.82
N ASN A 119 3.28 -3.74 -2.09
CA ASN A 119 3.41 -2.46 -1.38
C ASN A 119 4.47 -2.51 -0.27
N ALA A 120 4.55 -3.61 0.49
CA ALA A 120 5.54 -3.73 1.55
C ALA A 120 6.98 -3.81 0.98
N ILE A 121 7.18 -4.52 -0.13
CA ILE A 121 8.47 -4.58 -0.85
C ILE A 121 8.91 -3.17 -1.22
N GLU A 122 8.03 -2.40 -1.86
CA GLU A 122 8.33 -1.04 -2.31
C GLU A 122 8.74 -0.12 -1.14
N ILE A 123 7.98 -0.12 -0.05
CA ILE A 123 8.29 0.71 1.12
C ILE A 123 9.61 0.27 1.78
N LEU A 124 9.83 -1.04 1.93
CA LEU A 124 11.08 -1.57 2.51
C LEU A 124 12.31 -1.16 1.69
N CYS A 125 12.23 -1.20 0.36
CA CYS A 125 13.32 -0.76 -0.52
C CYS A 125 13.63 0.73 -0.30
N ARG A 126 12.61 1.58 -0.23
CA ARG A 126 12.81 3.02 0.02
C ARG A 126 13.36 3.32 1.40
N LEU A 127 12.95 2.55 2.42
CA LEU A 127 13.48 2.68 3.77
C LEU A 127 14.94 2.20 3.85
N TYR A 128 15.29 1.15 3.12
CA TYR A 128 16.66 0.63 3.04
C TYR A 128 17.58 1.61 2.30
N ALA A 129 17.15 2.17 1.16
CA ALA A 129 17.88 3.20 0.41
C ALA A 129 18.25 4.43 1.27
N LYS A 130 17.43 4.74 2.29
CA LYS A 130 17.66 5.85 3.23
C LYS A 130 18.47 5.46 4.48
N GLY A 131 18.90 4.21 4.60
CA GLY A 131 19.56 3.68 5.79
C GLY A 131 18.64 3.61 7.03
N VAL A 132 17.31 3.60 6.83
CA VAL A 132 16.32 3.54 7.92
C VAL A 132 15.95 2.09 8.26
N ALA A 133 15.76 1.24 7.24
CA ALA A 133 15.56 -0.18 7.47
C ALA A 133 16.91 -0.88 7.74
N PRO A 134 16.98 -1.80 8.73
CA PRO A 134 18.20 -2.55 8.97
C PRO A 134 18.52 -3.48 7.80
N ALA A 135 19.79 -3.72 7.52
CA ALA A 135 20.22 -4.61 6.44
C ALA A 135 19.58 -6.01 6.52
N SER A 136 19.39 -6.55 7.74
CA SER A 136 18.71 -7.84 7.94
C SER A 136 17.27 -7.88 7.42
N ALA A 137 16.57 -6.74 7.35
CA ALA A 137 15.23 -6.66 6.77
C ALA A 137 15.30 -6.78 5.24
N PHE A 138 16.34 -6.20 4.62
CA PHE A 138 16.55 -6.28 3.18
C PHE A 138 17.05 -7.68 2.75
N GLU A 139 17.94 -8.31 3.52
CA GLU A 139 18.34 -9.70 3.29
C GLU A 139 17.14 -10.65 3.34
N LEU A 140 16.28 -10.52 4.37
CA LEU A 140 15.05 -11.32 4.46
C LEU A 140 14.12 -11.08 3.25
N LEU A 141 14.05 -9.85 2.75
CA LEU A 141 13.29 -9.53 1.55
C LEU A 141 13.86 -10.29 0.34
N LYS A 142 15.18 -10.22 0.11
CA LYS A 142 15.86 -10.93 -0.99
C LYS A 142 15.68 -12.45 -0.88
N GLU A 143 15.72 -13.01 0.32
CA GLU A 143 15.47 -14.44 0.58
C GLU A 143 14.01 -14.85 0.28
N THR A 144 13.05 -13.95 0.47
CA THR A 144 11.62 -14.27 0.31
C THR A 144 11.14 -14.14 -1.13
N ILE A 145 11.64 -13.14 -1.88
CA ILE A 145 11.22 -12.83 -3.25
C ILE A 145 11.14 -14.06 -4.18
N PRO A 146 12.12 -14.98 -4.22
CA PRO A 146 12.07 -16.14 -5.14
C PRO A 146 10.87 -17.06 -4.93
N SER A 147 10.24 -17.01 -3.75
CA SER A 147 9.07 -17.83 -3.41
C SER A 147 7.73 -17.10 -3.58
N MET A 148 7.76 -15.81 -3.92
CA MET A 148 6.56 -15.00 -4.08
C MET A 148 5.88 -15.27 -5.42
N ARG A 149 4.59 -14.95 -5.48
CA ARG A 149 3.86 -14.94 -6.74
C ARG A 149 4.29 -13.77 -7.60
N GLU A 150 4.26 -13.97 -8.91
CA GLU A 150 4.59 -12.95 -9.92
C GLU A 150 3.79 -11.67 -9.72
N GLU A 151 2.51 -11.76 -9.37
CA GLU A 151 1.64 -10.60 -9.14
C GLU A 151 2.16 -9.71 -8.03
N SER A 152 2.66 -10.29 -6.94
CA SER A 152 3.29 -9.54 -5.83
C SER A 152 4.48 -8.72 -6.31
N LEU A 153 5.32 -9.32 -7.15
CA LEU A 153 6.54 -8.71 -7.67
C LEU A 153 6.21 -7.61 -8.69
N ILE A 154 5.21 -7.82 -9.55
CA ILE A 154 4.70 -6.78 -10.48
C ILE A 154 4.17 -5.58 -9.69
N TYR A 155 3.40 -5.82 -8.62
CA TYR A 155 2.88 -4.75 -7.76
C TYR A 155 3.99 -3.87 -7.16
N ALA A 156 5.16 -4.44 -6.86
CA ALA A 156 6.32 -3.69 -6.37
C ALA A 156 7.11 -3.01 -7.50
N ALA A 157 7.31 -3.72 -8.62
CA ALA A 157 8.18 -3.28 -9.71
C ALA A 157 7.75 -1.97 -10.37
N GLY A 158 6.44 -1.76 -10.58
CA GLY A 158 5.91 -0.54 -11.21
C GLY A 158 6.26 0.73 -10.45
N PRO A 159 5.85 0.84 -9.18
CA PRO A 159 6.25 1.93 -8.31
C PRO A 159 7.78 2.12 -8.24
N LEU A 160 8.56 1.05 -8.02
CA LEU A 160 10.02 1.14 -7.93
C LEU A 160 10.65 1.66 -9.24
N HIS A 161 10.16 1.22 -10.40
CA HIS A 161 10.57 1.74 -11.70
C HIS A 161 10.28 3.24 -11.85
N MET A 162 9.10 3.70 -11.43
CA MET A 162 8.77 5.12 -11.48
C MET A 162 9.65 5.94 -10.53
N LEU A 163 9.93 5.41 -9.35
CA LEU A 163 10.69 6.08 -8.30
C LEU A 163 12.18 6.24 -8.64
N ARG A 164 12.81 5.23 -9.25
CA ARG A 164 14.23 5.30 -9.63
C ARG A 164 14.53 6.47 -10.59
N GLN A 165 13.54 6.91 -11.35
CA GLN A 165 13.69 8.04 -12.28
C GLN A 165 13.84 9.39 -11.54
N GLN A 166 13.54 9.41 -10.24
CA GLN A 166 13.46 10.62 -9.41
C GLN A 166 14.38 10.56 -8.19
N ASP A 167 14.75 9.36 -7.73
CA ASP A 167 15.58 9.13 -6.55
C ASP A 167 16.74 8.19 -6.89
N THR A 168 17.96 8.76 -6.96
CA THR A 168 19.17 8.00 -7.29
C THR A 168 19.59 7.04 -6.19
N THR A 169 19.16 7.25 -4.93
CA THR A 169 19.49 6.34 -3.82
C THR A 169 18.76 5.00 -3.92
N LEU A 170 17.64 4.97 -4.65
CA LEU A 170 16.89 3.75 -4.91
C LEU A 170 17.52 2.89 -6.02
N SER A 171 18.38 3.47 -6.86
CA SER A 171 19.01 2.77 -7.98
C SER A 171 19.81 1.56 -7.50
N ASP A 172 20.69 1.74 -6.52
CA ASP A 172 21.55 0.67 -6.00
C ASP A 172 20.71 -0.48 -5.42
N VAL A 173 19.66 -0.13 -4.64
CA VAL A 173 18.72 -1.12 -4.07
C VAL A 173 17.99 -1.89 -5.16
N LEU A 174 17.56 -1.20 -6.23
CA LEU A 174 16.90 -1.83 -7.34
C LEU A 174 17.85 -2.74 -8.14
N GLU A 175 19.10 -2.32 -8.34
CA GLU A 175 20.13 -3.15 -8.99
C GLU A 175 20.33 -4.46 -8.21
N GLU A 176 20.40 -4.41 -6.89
CA GLU A 176 20.47 -5.62 -6.05
C GLU A 176 19.23 -6.53 -6.20
N LEU A 177 18.04 -5.97 -6.37
CA LEU A 177 16.83 -6.77 -6.60
C LEU A 177 16.79 -7.37 -8.00
N LEU A 178 17.35 -6.69 -9.00
CA LEU A 178 17.43 -7.18 -10.37
C LEU A 178 18.41 -8.36 -10.54
N GLU A 179 19.25 -8.63 -9.54
CA GLU A 179 20.04 -9.87 -9.48
C GLU A 179 19.18 -11.10 -9.17
N ILE A 180 17.95 -10.91 -8.68
CA ILE A 180 17.00 -11.99 -8.37
C ILE A 180 16.15 -12.25 -9.62
N PRO A 181 16.22 -13.45 -10.23
CA PRO A 181 15.55 -13.74 -11.51
C PRO A 181 14.06 -13.42 -11.50
N GLU A 182 13.33 -13.86 -10.47
CA GLU A 182 11.88 -13.68 -10.37
C GLU A 182 11.49 -12.19 -10.31
N PHE A 183 12.30 -11.36 -9.65
CA PHE A 183 12.06 -9.93 -9.60
C PHE A 183 12.45 -9.24 -10.92
N SER A 184 13.57 -9.65 -11.53
CA SER A 184 13.99 -9.16 -12.85
C SER A 184 12.91 -9.41 -13.91
N ASP A 185 12.31 -10.59 -13.93
CA ASP A 185 11.25 -10.94 -14.88
C ASP A 185 10.00 -10.08 -14.68
N ALA A 186 9.54 -9.93 -13.44
CA ALA A 186 8.42 -9.07 -13.09
C ALA A 186 8.70 -7.59 -13.45
N TYR A 187 9.93 -7.15 -13.25
CA TYR A 187 10.37 -5.82 -13.59
C TYR A 187 10.40 -5.58 -15.10
N GLN A 188 10.95 -6.51 -15.87
CA GLN A 188 10.95 -6.45 -17.32
C GLN A 188 9.52 -6.43 -17.87
N TYR A 189 8.65 -7.32 -17.40
CA TYR A 189 7.23 -7.34 -17.77
C TYR A 189 6.57 -5.97 -17.53
N THR A 190 6.85 -5.37 -16.38
CA THR A 190 6.30 -4.05 -16.02
C THR A 190 6.78 -2.94 -16.96
N VAL A 191 8.04 -3.00 -17.42
CA VAL A 191 8.62 -1.97 -18.29
C VAL A 191 8.25 -2.16 -19.76
N THR A 192 8.19 -3.40 -20.24
CA THR A 192 8.03 -3.71 -21.69
C THR A 192 6.66 -4.25 -22.05
N GLY A 193 5.86 -4.69 -21.08
CA GLY A 193 4.59 -5.40 -21.28
C GLY A 193 4.77 -6.85 -21.76
N THR A 194 5.99 -7.39 -21.74
CA THR A 194 6.32 -8.72 -22.26
C THR A 194 7.19 -9.50 -21.28
N TRP A 195 6.83 -10.74 -21.01
CA TRP A 195 7.67 -11.64 -20.22
C TRP A 195 8.96 -12.01 -20.99
N PRO A 196 10.12 -12.14 -20.31
CA PRO A 196 11.29 -12.72 -20.92
C PRO A 196 11.00 -14.13 -21.41
N SER A 197 11.59 -14.50 -22.54
CA SER A 197 11.41 -15.83 -23.11
C SER A 197 12.16 -16.84 -22.24
N ALA A 198 11.50 -17.93 -21.83
CA ALA A 198 12.20 -19.04 -21.22
C ALA A 198 13.12 -19.67 -22.28
N GLU A 199 14.44 -19.55 -22.09
CA GLU A 199 15.44 -20.28 -22.88
C GLU A 199 15.50 -21.77 -22.48
#